data_AF-B7QA28-F1
#
_entry.id   AF-B7QA28-F1
#
_cell.length_a   1.000
_cell.length_b   1.000
_cell.length_c   1.000
_cell.angle_alpha   90.00
_cell.angle_beta   90.00
_cell.angle_gamma   90.00
#
_symmetry.space_group_name_H-M   'P 1'
#
loop_
_entity.id
_entity.type
_entity.pdbx_description
1 polymer ?
#
loop_
_entity_poly.entity_id
_entity_poly.type
_entity_poly.pdbx_seq_one_letter_code
_entity_poly.pdbx_strand_id
1 'polypeptide(L)'
;MISQHFISGYCAVMLKAQVEFDDVFAEPEGTYSIDGVWKAAAKTFTQTKNVCYKALSLVCAIPLALVVGVSFACLSFQHIWCTGPAIRHCRINCHVVREYMRVILESCCAPCFSEMGLVLSRIRVQHVNGPDRRTETI
;
A
#
# COMPACT_ATOMS: atom_id res chain seq x y z
N MET A 1 4.27 4.02 -8.81
CA MET A 1 4.07 2.84 -9.67
C MET A 1 2.86 2.95 -10.60
N ILE A 2 1.67 3.35 -10.15
CA ILE A 2 0.44 3.41 -10.98
C ILE A 2 0.55 4.43 -12.14
N SER A 3 1.22 5.57 -11.92
CA SER A 3 1.38 6.61 -12.95
C SER A 3 2.28 6.19 -14.13
N GLN A 4 3.32 5.38 -13.89
CA GLN A 4 4.22 4.91 -14.96
C GLN A 4 3.56 3.89 -15.90
N HIS A 5 2.74 2.97 -15.36
CA HIS A 5 1.99 2.01 -16.17
C HIS A 5 0.90 2.67 -17.01
N PHE A 6 0.25 3.70 -16.45
CA PHE A 6 -0.75 4.48 -17.17
C PHE A 6 -0.08 5.19 -18.36
N ILE A 7 0.97 5.99 -18.11
CA ILE A 7 1.70 6.72 -19.17
C ILE A 7 2.27 5.77 -20.25
N SER A 8 2.79 4.61 -19.88
CA SER A 8 3.28 3.59 -20.82
C SER A 8 2.15 2.98 -21.67
N GLY A 9 0.98 2.71 -21.08
CA GLY A 9 -0.20 2.23 -21.79
C GLY A 9 -0.78 3.23 -22.80
N TYR A 10 -0.85 4.52 -22.44
CA TYR A 10 -1.27 5.56 -23.38
C TYR A 10 -0.27 5.77 -24.52
N CYS A 11 1.04 5.64 -24.23
CA CYS A 11 2.08 5.67 -25.26
C CYS A 11 1.91 4.52 -26.26
N ALA A 12 1.58 3.32 -25.78
CA ALA A 12 1.35 2.13 -26.62
C ALA A 12 0.07 2.23 -27.48
N VAL A 13 -1.03 2.79 -26.95
CA VAL A 13 -2.27 3.04 -27.72
C VAL A 13 -2.05 4.09 -28.81
N MET A 14 -1.31 5.17 -28.50
CA MET A 14 -0.97 6.20 -29.48
C MET A 14 -0.06 5.69 -30.61
N LEU A 15 0.85 4.76 -30.32
CA LEU A 15 1.75 4.19 -31.33
C LEU A 15 1.02 3.36 -32.40
N LYS A 16 -0.16 2.78 -32.08
CA LYS A 16 -0.91 1.91 -33.01
C LYS A 16 -1.72 2.68 -34.08
N ALA A 17 -1.81 4.02 -33.98
CA ALA A 17 -2.56 4.86 -34.93
C ALA A 17 -1.70 5.37 -36.11
N GLN A 18 -0.71 4.58 -36.53
CA GLN A 18 0.14 4.87 -37.69
C GLN A 18 -0.54 4.43 -38.99
N VAL A 19 -1.60 5.13 -39.41
CA VAL A 19 -2.03 5.11 -40.82
C VAL A 19 -1.07 6.01 -41.59
N GLU A 20 -0.19 5.42 -42.39
CA GLU A 20 0.72 6.13 -43.28
C GLU A 20 -0.07 6.71 -44.46
N PHE A 21 0.36 7.86 -44.99
CA PHE A 21 -0.35 8.55 -46.08
C PHE A 21 -0.45 7.71 -47.36
N ASP A 22 0.50 6.79 -47.51
CA ASP A 22 0.60 5.80 -48.60
C ASP A 22 -0.55 4.78 -48.59
N ASP A 23 -1.02 4.38 -47.40
CA ASP A 23 -2.10 3.41 -47.22
C ASP A 23 -3.49 3.98 -47.57
N VAL A 24 -3.63 5.32 -47.59
CA VAL A 24 -4.89 6.02 -47.91
C VAL A 24 -5.02 6.36 -49.40
N PHE A 25 -3.89 6.49 -50.12
CA PHE A 25 -3.82 6.85 -51.53
C PHE A 25 -3.09 5.76 -52.33
N ALA A 26 -3.58 4.52 -52.27
CA ALA A 26 -3.03 3.35 -52.96
C ALA A 26 -3.07 3.44 -54.52
N GLU A 27 -2.46 4.45 -55.13
CA GLU A 27 -2.28 4.57 -56.57
C GLU A 27 -0.79 4.64 -56.97
N PRO A 28 -0.36 3.90 -58.01
CA PRO A 28 1.03 3.79 -58.44
C PRO A 28 1.56 5.08 -59.08
N GLU A 29 2.88 5.28 -58.93
CA GLU A 29 3.63 6.46 -59.38
C GLU A 29 3.51 6.68 -60.90
N GLY A 30 2.73 7.68 -61.34
CA GLY A 30 2.48 7.84 -62.78
C GLY A 30 2.05 9.19 -63.34
N THR A 31 1.83 10.26 -62.57
CA THR A 31 1.50 11.59 -63.16
C THR A 31 1.90 12.77 -62.28
N TYR A 32 3.20 12.92 -62.00
CA TYR A 32 3.74 14.12 -61.35
C TYR A 32 4.09 15.20 -62.37
N SER A 33 3.26 16.23 -62.50
CA SER A 33 3.64 17.46 -63.20
C SER A 33 4.16 18.55 -62.23
N ILE A 34 4.03 18.38 -60.90
CA ILE A 34 4.52 19.34 -59.89
C ILE A 34 5.02 18.62 -58.61
N ASP A 35 6.26 18.12 -58.63
CA ASP A 35 6.95 17.45 -57.51
C ASP A 35 6.90 18.21 -56.17
N GLY A 36 6.85 19.55 -56.23
CA GLY A 36 6.83 20.40 -55.04
C GLY A 36 5.51 20.36 -54.27
N VAL A 37 4.37 20.24 -54.98
CA VAL A 37 3.04 20.26 -54.36
C VAL A 37 2.76 18.93 -53.66
N TRP A 38 3.20 17.81 -54.23
CA TRP A 38 3.02 16.50 -53.62
C TRP A 38 3.82 16.34 -52.32
N LYS A 39 5.09 16.77 -52.31
CA LYS A 39 5.93 16.77 -51.11
C LYS A 39 5.39 17.71 -50.03
N ALA A 40 4.87 18.88 -50.43
CA ALA A 40 4.24 19.81 -49.50
C ALA A 40 2.95 19.23 -48.89
N ALA A 41 2.09 18.61 -49.70
CA ALA A 41 0.85 17.97 -49.26
C ALA A 41 1.09 16.78 -48.32
N ALA A 42 2.05 15.91 -48.64
CA ALA A 42 2.43 14.80 -47.77
C ALA A 42 2.95 15.29 -46.40
N LYS A 43 3.72 16.38 -46.39
CA LYS A 43 4.25 16.98 -45.16
C LYS A 43 3.17 17.62 -44.30
N THR A 44 2.26 18.40 -44.89
CA THR A 44 1.15 19.04 -44.16
C THR A 44 0.16 18.01 -43.65
N PHE A 45 -0.15 16.96 -44.41
CA PHE A 45 -1.00 15.87 -43.94
C PHE A 45 -0.41 15.15 -42.72
N THR A 46 0.88 14.80 -42.79
CA THR A 46 1.58 14.13 -41.68
C THR A 46 1.61 14.99 -40.42
N GLN A 47 1.82 16.29 -40.56
CA GLN A 47 1.77 17.25 -39.45
C GLN A 47 0.36 17.34 -38.84
N THR A 48 -0.67 17.51 -39.66
CA THR A 48 -2.06 17.59 -39.19
C THR A 48 -2.46 16.33 -38.44
N LYS A 49 -2.07 15.15 -38.93
CA LYS A 49 -2.33 13.87 -38.26
C LYS A 49 -1.69 13.82 -36.87
N ASN A 50 -0.44 14.23 -36.76
CA ASN A 50 0.31 14.21 -35.49
C ASN A 50 -0.25 15.20 -34.45
N VAL A 51 -0.67 16.39 -34.89
CA VAL A 51 -1.30 17.38 -34.01
C VAL A 51 -2.69 16.92 -33.58
N CYS A 52 -3.49 16.35 -34.48
CA CYS A 52 -4.83 15.85 -34.16
C CYS A 52 -4.78 14.69 -33.15
N TYR A 53 -3.85 13.75 -33.32
CA TYR A 53 -3.64 12.68 -32.34
C TYR A 53 -3.21 13.19 -30.98
N LYS A 54 -2.28 14.15 -30.91
CA LYS A 54 -1.89 14.78 -29.64
C LYS A 54 -3.04 15.51 -28.97
N ALA A 55 -3.87 16.22 -29.74
CA ALA A 55 -5.03 16.93 -29.23
C ALA A 55 -6.09 15.96 -28.66
N LEU A 56 -6.43 14.90 -29.39
CA LEU A 56 -7.35 13.86 -28.92
C LEU A 56 -6.83 13.16 -27.66
N SER A 57 -5.53 12.87 -27.60
CA SER A 57 -4.91 12.29 -26.40
C SER A 57 -4.99 13.23 -25.20
N LEU A 58 -4.78 14.53 -25.39
CA LEU A 58 -4.92 15.54 -24.34
C LEU A 58 -6.38 15.64 -23.85
N VAL A 59 -7.34 15.68 -24.77
CA VAL A 59 -8.77 15.72 -24.44
C VAL A 59 -9.20 14.48 -23.66
N CYS A 60 -8.69 13.30 -24.00
CA CYS A 60 -8.96 12.07 -23.24
C CYS A 60 -8.20 12.02 -21.90
N ALA A 61 -7.01 12.62 -21.81
CA ALA A 61 -6.22 12.64 -20.57
C ALA A 61 -6.85 13.52 -19.48
N ILE A 62 -7.51 14.63 -19.85
CA ILE A 62 -8.16 15.56 -18.92
C ILE A 62 -9.23 14.88 -18.03
N PRO A 63 -10.24 14.15 -18.55
CA PRO A 63 -11.25 13.51 -17.72
C PRO A 63 -10.66 12.40 -16.84
N LEU A 64 -9.67 11.65 -17.35
CA LEU A 64 -8.98 10.63 -16.57
C LEU A 64 -8.18 11.25 -15.41
N ALA A 65 -7.49 12.37 -15.65
CA ALA A 65 -6.80 13.11 -14.59
C ALA A 65 -7.76 13.64 -13.53
N LEU A 66 -8.96 14.11 -13.92
CA LEU A 66 -9.99 14.54 -12.98
C LEU A 66 -10.50 13.39 -12.11
N VAL A 67 -10.80 12.23 -12.70
CA VAL A 67 -11.27 11.06 -11.93
C VAL A 67 -10.22 10.61 -10.92
N VAL A 68 -8.96 10.51 -11.35
CA VAL A 68 -7.84 10.11 -10.45
C VAL A 68 -7.62 11.17 -9.36
N GLY A 69 -7.70 12.46 -9.70
CA GLY A 69 -7.55 13.56 -8.74
C GLY A 69 -8.63 13.56 -7.66
N VAL A 70 -9.90 13.40 -8.06
CA VAL A 70 -11.03 13.28 -7.11
C VAL A 70 -10.88 12.05 -6.22
N SER A 71 -10.49 10.92 -6.81
CA SER A 71 -10.24 9.68 -6.05
C SER A 71 -9.18 9.88 -4.97
N PHE A 72 -8.08 10.55 -5.31
CA PHE A 72 -6.99 10.84 -4.39
C PHE A 72 -7.41 11.81 -3.28
N ALA A 73 -8.26 12.79 -3.60
CA ALA A 73 -8.80 13.72 -2.62
C ALA A 73 -9.69 13.00 -1.60
N CYS A 74 -10.60 12.13 -2.05
CA CYS A 74 -11.45 11.32 -1.16
C CYS A 74 -10.63 10.42 -0.23
N LEU A 75 -9.59 9.76 -0.77
CA LEU A 75 -8.72 8.86 -0.02
C LEU A 75 -7.91 9.62 1.04
N SER A 76 -7.42 10.80 0.69
CA SER A 76 -6.73 11.70 1.63
C SER A 76 -7.66 12.14 2.76
N PHE A 77 -8.88 12.54 2.43
CA PHE A 77 -9.88 12.90 3.44
C PHE A 77 -10.12 11.71 4.37
N GLN A 78 -10.47 10.54 3.82
CA GLN A 78 -10.67 9.33 4.62
C GLN A 78 -9.45 9.02 5.52
N HIS A 79 -8.23 9.18 5.03
CA HIS A 79 -7.03 8.95 5.84
C HIS A 79 -6.92 9.92 7.03
N ILE A 80 -7.07 11.23 6.83
CA ILE A 80 -7.03 12.20 7.94
C ILE A 80 -8.14 11.89 8.96
N TRP A 81 -9.35 11.65 8.47
CA TRP A 81 -10.52 11.49 9.31
C TRP A 81 -10.68 10.09 9.90
N CYS A 82 -10.07 9.04 9.36
CA CYS A 82 -10.13 7.68 9.92
C CYS A 82 -8.89 7.34 10.73
N THR A 83 -7.69 7.81 10.37
CA THR A 83 -6.46 7.48 11.11
C THR A 83 -6.50 8.05 12.54
N GLY A 84 -6.96 9.30 12.70
CA GLY A 84 -7.14 9.92 14.01
C GLY A 84 -8.07 9.12 14.96
N PRO A 85 -9.35 8.91 14.59
CA PRO A 85 -10.27 8.15 15.43
C PRO A 85 -9.91 6.66 15.51
N ALA A 86 -9.29 6.04 14.50
CA ALA A 86 -8.84 4.66 14.59
C ALA A 86 -7.79 4.47 15.69
N ILE A 87 -6.79 5.37 15.77
CA ILE A 87 -5.79 5.33 16.84
C ILE A 87 -6.44 5.55 18.21
N ARG A 88 -7.39 6.50 18.30
CA ARG A 88 -8.14 6.75 19.53
C ARG A 88 -8.97 5.53 19.94
N HIS A 89 -9.63 4.88 18.99
CA HIS A 89 -10.44 3.69 19.22
C HIS A 89 -9.58 2.50 19.63
N CYS A 90 -8.43 2.29 19.00
CA CYS A 90 -7.46 1.28 19.39
C CYS A 90 -6.98 1.49 20.83
N ARG A 91 -6.67 2.74 21.22
CA ARG A 91 -6.29 3.05 22.61
C ARG A 91 -7.38 2.70 23.62
N ILE A 92 -8.64 3.00 23.32
CA ILE A 92 -9.76 2.68 24.22
C ILE A 92 -9.93 1.17 24.33
N ASN A 93 -9.90 0.44 23.21
CA ASN A 93 -10.01 -1.03 23.23
C ASN A 93 -8.85 -1.68 23.98
N CYS A 94 -7.61 -1.27 23.73
CA CYS A 94 -6.44 -1.77 24.47
C CYS A 94 -6.55 -1.48 25.96
N HIS A 95 -7.10 -0.32 26.35
CA HIS A 95 -7.34 0.00 27.75
C HIS A 95 -8.35 -0.96 28.38
N VAL A 96 -9.47 -1.21 27.71
CA VAL A 96 -10.50 -2.15 28.19
C VAL A 96 -9.93 -3.57 28.30
N VAL A 97 -9.21 -4.04 27.28
CA VAL A 97 -8.56 -5.37 27.29
C VAL A 97 -7.56 -5.48 28.43
N ARG A 98 -6.75 -4.44 28.68
CA ARG A 98 -5.80 -4.41 29.78
C ARG A 98 -6.49 -4.55 31.14
N GLU A 99 -7.58 -3.83 31.36
CA GLU A 99 -8.33 -3.93 32.61
C GLU A 99 -8.99 -5.32 32.76
N TYR A 100 -9.52 -5.89 31.68
CA TYR A 100 -9.97 -7.28 31.70
C TYR A 100 -8.86 -8.25 32.10
N MET A 101 -7.68 -8.14 31.49
CA MET A 101 -6.54 -8.99 31.83
C MET A 101 -6.08 -8.79 33.28
N ARG A 102 -6.12 -7.57 33.81
CA ARG A 102 -5.82 -7.29 35.23
C ARG A 102 -6.79 -7.98 36.16
N VAL A 103 -8.09 -7.81 35.94
CA VAL A 103 -9.13 -8.44 36.76
C VAL A 103 -8.99 -9.95 36.77
N ILE A 104 -8.71 -10.56 35.61
CA ILE A 104 -8.48 -12.01 35.51
C ILE A 104 -7.23 -12.44 36.29
N LEU A 105 -6.12 -11.70 36.15
CA LEU A 105 -4.88 -11.98 36.88
C LEU A 105 -5.06 -11.81 38.40
N GLU A 106 -5.75 -10.78 38.86
CA GLU A 106 -6.04 -10.58 40.28
C GLU A 106 -6.99 -11.64 40.82
N SER A 107 -7.99 -12.06 40.04
CA SER A 107 -8.99 -13.03 40.49
C SER A 107 -8.47 -14.46 40.50
N CYS A 108 -7.60 -14.83 39.54
CA CYS A 108 -7.15 -16.21 39.38
C CYS A 108 -5.69 -16.40 39.78
N CYS A 109 -4.78 -15.54 39.32
CA CYS A 109 -3.36 -15.73 39.54
C CYS A 109 -2.95 -15.28 40.95
N ALA A 110 -3.49 -14.19 41.48
CA ALA A 110 -3.15 -13.72 42.83
C ALA A 110 -3.44 -14.77 43.93
N PRO A 111 -4.62 -15.42 44.00
CA PRO A 111 -4.84 -16.48 44.97
C PRO A 111 -3.94 -17.69 44.70
N CYS A 112 -3.77 -18.13 43.46
CA CYS A 112 -2.89 -19.26 43.12
C CYS A 112 -1.44 -19.04 43.59
N PHE A 113 -0.86 -17.86 43.35
CA PHE A 113 0.49 -17.55 43.81
C PHE A 113 0.58 -17.40 45.32
N SER A 114 -0.47 -16.88 45.96
CA SER A 114 -0.53 -16.77 47.43
C SER A 114 -0.53 -18.16 48.07
N GLU A 115 -1.37 -19.08 47.60
CA GLU A 115 -1.44 -20.44 48.12
C GLU A 115 -0.15 -21.23 47.85
N MET A 116 0.44 -21.11 46.65
CA MET A 116 1.72 -21.74 46.33
C MET A 116 2.84 -21.23 47.25
N GLY A 117 2.89 -19.93 47.53
CA GLY A 117 3.84 -19.33 48.47
C GLY A 117 3.67 -19.85 49.89
N LEU A 118 2.42 -20.04 50.35
CA LEU A 118 2.12 -20.59 51.66
C LEU A 118 2.52 -22.06 51.79
N VAL A 119 2.31 -22.87 50.76
CA VAL A 119 2.73 -24.28 50.75
C VAL A 119 4.25 -24.40 50.86
N LEU A 120 4.99 -23.59 50.10
CA LEU A 120 6.45 -23.57 50.15
C LEU A 120 6.98 -23.04 51.49
N SER A 121 6.32 -22.04 52.08
CA SER A 121 6.70 -21.49 53.39
C SER A 121 6.46 -22.46 54.55
N ARG A 122 5.46 -23.34 54.46
CA ARG A 122 5.20 -24.37 55.48
C ARG A 122 6.29 -25.45 55.54
N ILE A 123 7.07 -25.65 54.47
CA ILE A 123 8.20 -26.59 54.45
C ILE A 123 9.41 -25.90 55.08
N ARG A 124 9.41 -25.78 56.42
CA ARG A 124 10.60 -25.34 57.15
C ARG A 124 11.44 -26.56 57.54
N VAL A 125 12.48 -26.85 56.76
CA VAL A 125 13.44 -27.90 57.10
C VAL A 125 14.23 -27.45 58.33
N GLN A 126 13.95 -28.04 59.50
CA GLN A 126 14.80 -27.91 60.67
C GLN A 126 15.92 -28.94 60.53
N HIS A 127 17.14 -28.45 60.31
CA HIS A 127 18.33 -29.30 60.36
C HIS A 127 18.56 -29.72 61.81
N VAL A 128 18.15 -30.94 62.16
CA VAL A 128 18.54 -31.58 63.42
C VAL A 128 20.02 -31.91 63.30
N ASN A 129 20.87 -31.09 63.95
CA ASN A 129 22.27 -31.44 64.14
C ASN A 129 22.32 -32.72 64.98
N GLY A 130 22.70 -33.84 64.36
CA GLY A 130 22.94 -35.09 65.08
C GLY A 130 24.06 -34.91 66.11
N PRO A 131 24.04 -35.67 67.22
CA PRO A 131 25.03 -35.52 68.28
C PRO A 131 26.44 -35.81 67.76
N ASP A 132 27.37 -34.93 68.09
CA ASP A 132 28.80 -35.08 67.80
C ASP A 132 29.34 -36.32 68.53
N ARG A 133 29.58 -37.41 67.81
CA ARG A 133 30.15 -38.67 68.33
C ARG A 133 31.65 -38.55 68.69
N ARG A 134 32.08 -37.40 69.22
CA ARG A 134 33.46 -37.15 69.66
C ARG A 134 33.67 -37.38 71.16
N THR A 135 32.65 -37.72 71.94
CA THR A 135 32.77 -37.85 73.41
C THR A 135 32.80 -39.30 73.95
N GLU A 136 32.92 -40.33 73.11
CA GLU A 136 32.96 -41.75 73.54
C GLU A 136 34.37 -42.40 73.50
N THR A 137 35.43 -41.62 73.74
CA THR A 137 36.76 -42.20 74.06
C THR A 137 37.27 -41.59 75.36
N ILE A 138 36.87 -42.18 76.48
CA ILE A 138 37.53 -42.13 77.79
C ILE A 138 37.75 -43.58 78.22
#